data_AF-A0A938K7L7-F1
#
_entry.id   AF-A0A938K7L7-F1
#
_cell.length_a   1.000
_cell.length_b   1.000
_cell.length_c   1.000
_cell.angle_alpha   90.00
_cell.angle_beta   90.00
_cell.angle_gamma   90.00
#
_symmetry.space_group_name_H-M   'P 1'
#
loop_
_entity.id
_entity.type
_entity.pdbx_description
1 polymer ?
#
loop_
_entity_poly.entity_id
_entity_poly.type
_entity_poly.pdbx_seq_one_letter_code
_entity_poly.pdbx_strand_id
1 'polypeptide(L)' 'MADLPKLDAPREALRRHILQHSLKTGEFTLKSGRTSNWFLDSKQTACRSDG' A
#
# COMPACT_ATOMS: atom_id res chain seq x y z
N MET A 1 -9.61 -2.25 13.49
CA MET A 1 -9.41 -1.68 12.14
C MET A 1 -9.62 -0.18 12.27
N ALA A 2 -8.61 0.64 11.94
CA ALA A 2 -8.70 2.09 12.09
C ALA A 2 -9.90 2.64 11.27
N ASP A 3 -10.68 3.52 11.88
CA ASP A 3 -11.71 4.30 11.20
C ASP A 3 -11.01 5.22 10.20
N LEU A 4 -10.99 4.81 8.94
CA LEU A 4 -10.33 5.55 7.87
C LEU A 4 -11.38 6.45 7.21
N PRO A 5 -11.04 7.71 6.93
CA PRO A 5 -12.00 8.65 6.35
C PRO A 5 -12.53 8.13 5.02
N LYS A 6 -13.80 8.41 4.76
CA LYS A 6 -14.45 8.04 3.50
C LYS A 6 -13.77 8.80 2.37
N LEU A 7 -13.25 8.06 1.40
CA LEU A 7 -12.61 8.61 0.21
C LEU A 7 -13.62 8.71 -0.93
N ASP A 8 -13.41 9.65 -1.86
CA ASP A 8 -14.10 9.67 -3.14
C ASP A 8 -13.82 8.40 -3.97
N ALA A 9 -14.73 8.09 -4.88
CA ALA A 9 -14.73 6.85 -5.67
C ALA A 9 -13.36 6.47 -6.30
N PRO A 10 -12.61 7.39 -6.95
CA PRO A 10 -11.31 7.01 -7.53
C PRO A 10 -10.25 6.72 -6.46
N ARG A 11 -10.26 7.43 -5.33
CA ARG A 11 -9.34 7.18 -4.22
C ARG A 11 -9.66 5.89 -3.47
N GLU A 12 -10.94 5.52 -3.35
CA GLU A 12 -11.34 4.21 -2.81
C GLU A 12 -10.92 3.06 -3.73
N ALA A 13 -11.08 3.21 -5.06
CA ALA A 13 -10.60 2.23 -6.03
C ALA A 13 -9.08 2.02 -5.92
N LEU A 14 -8.33 3.12 -5.80
CA LEU A 14 -6.88 3.08 -5.58
C LEU A 14 -6.53 2.39 -4.25
N ARG A 15 -7.20 2.75 -3.15
CA ARG A 15 -6.99 2.12 -1.84
C ARG A 15 -7.19 0.62 -1.92
N ARG A 16 -8.28 0.15 -2.53
CA ARG A 16 -8.54 -1.29 -2.71
C ARG A 16 -7.44 -1.95 -3.53
N HIS A 17 -7.02 -1.34 -4.64
CA HIS A 17 -5.97 -1.88 -5.49
C HIS A 17 -4.63 -1.99 -4.75
N ILE A 18 -4.24 -0.95 -4.00
CA ILE A 18 -3.02 -0.94 -3.19
C ILE A 18 -3.08 -2.01 -2.10
N LEU A 19 -4.19 -2.10 -1.36
CA LEU A 19 -4.35 -3.11 -0.31
C LEU A 19 -4.30 -4.54 -0.84
N GLN A 20 -4.76 -4.76 -2.07
CA GLN A 20 -4.77 -6.09 -2.70
C GLN A 20 -3.43 -6.46 -3.35
N HIS A 21 -2.72 -5.51 -3.97
CA HIS A 21 -1.56 -5.82 -4.81
C HIS A 21 -0.22 -5.32 -4.26
N SER A 22 -0.23 -4.30 -3.40
CA SER A 22 0.97 -3.57 -2.97
C SER A 22 1.22 -3.63 -1.47
N LEU A 23 0.20 -3.97 -0.66
CA LEU A 23 0.36 -4.17 0.77
C LEU A 23 0.75 -5.62 1.06
N LYS A 24 1.91 -5.81 1.69
CA LYS A 24 2.32 -7.10 2.23
C LYS A 24 2.31 -7.02 3.75
N THR A 25 1.56 -7.90 4.40
CA THR A 25 1.53 -8.03 5.87
C THR A 25 2.47 -9.16 6.29
N GLY A 26 3.29 -8.93 7.30
CA GLY A 26 4.34 -9.85 7.72
C GLY A 26 5.43 -9.12 8.50
N GLU A 27 6.41 -9.83 9.04
CA GLU A 27 7.54 -9.20 9.72
C GLU A 27 8.62 -8.83 8.71
N PHE A 28 8.83 -7.53 8.51
CA PHE A 28 9.82 -7.00 7.58
C PHE A 28 10.87 -6.19 8.33
N THR A 29 12.14 -6.53 8.12
CA THR A 29 13.26 -5.71 8.59
C THR A 29 13.54 -4.63 7.55
N LEU A 30 13.27 -3.38 7.91
CA LEU A 30 13.52 -2.22 7.06
C LEU A 30 15.02 -1.93 6.99
N LYS A 31 15.45 -1.21 5.94
CA LYS A 31 16.86 -0.80 5.74
C LYS A 31 17.42 0.04 6.90
N SER A 32 16.56 0.64 7.72
CA SER A 32 16.94 1.34 8.95
C SER A 32 17.19 0.42 10.16
N GLY A 33 17.14 -0.90 10.00
CA GLY A 33 17.27 -1.88 11.09
C GLY A 33 16.02 -2.05 11.97
N ARG A 34 14.91 -1.39 11.64
CA ARG A 34 13.65 -1.48 12.39
C ARG A 34 12.75 -2.56 11.80
N THR A 35 12.06 -3.30 12.65
CA THR A 35 11.02 -4.24 12.21
C THR A 35 9.70 -3.50 11.99
N SER A 36 8.99 -3.87 10.93
CA SER A 36 7.67 -3.38 10.58
C SER A 36 6.77 -4.57 10.28
N ASN A 37 5.54 -4.55 10.80
CA ASN A 37 4.57 -5.65 10.63
C ASN A 37 3.84 -5.60 9.28
N TRP A 38 4.22 -4.65 8.44
CA TRP A 38 3.70 -4.45 7.10
C TRP A 38 4.74 -3.74 6.24
N PHE A 39 4.70 -4.03 4.94
CA PHE A 39 5.53 -3.39 3.93
C PHE A 39 4.64 -3.00 2.76
N LEU A 40 4.78 -1.75 2.32
CA LEU A 40 4.05 -1.21 1.18
C LEU A 40 5.01 -1.06 0.00
N ASP A 41 4.84 -1.89 -1.03
CA ASP A 41 5.59 -1.78 -2.28
C ASP A 41 4.73 -1.07 -3.33
N SER A 42 4.83 0.25 -3.40
CA SER A 42 4.14 1.06 -4.43
C SER A 42 4.88 1.10 -5.76
N LYS A 43 5.99 0.34 -5.91
CA LYS A 43 6.81 0.32 -7.13
C LYS A 43 6.04 -0.19 -8.35
N GLN A 44 5.04 -1.04 -8.16
CA GLN A 44 4.14 -1.48 -9.25
C GLN A 44 2.95 -0.54 -9.49
N THR A 45 2.61 0.35 -8.56
CA THR A 45 1.41 1.20 -8.67
C THR A 45 1.70 2.59 -9.23
N ALA A 46 2.95 3.06 -9.13
CA ALA A 46 3.35 4.38 -9.62
C ALA A 46 3.52 4.44 -11.14
N CYS A 47 3.82 3.31 -11.78
CA CYS A 47 3.90 3.21 -13.24
C CYS A 47 2.57 2.66 -13.77
N ARG A 48 1.65 3.54 -14.19
CA ARG A 48 0.82 3.17 -15.34
C ARG A 48 1.79 2.89 -16.48
N SER A 49 1.63 1.78 -17.19
CA SER A 49 2.40 1.50 -18.42
C SER A 49 2.16 2.50 -19.56
N ASP A 50 1.46 3.61 -19.29
CA ASP A 50 1.14 4.67 -20.24
C ASP A 50 2.15 5.84 -20.22
N GLY A 51 3.05 5.91 -19.22
CA GLY A 51 4.09 6.95 -19.13
C GLY A 51 3.69 8.18 -18.32
#